data_AF-A0A8J1XMA9-F1
#
_entry.id   AF-A0A8J1XMA9-F1
#
_cell.length_a   1.000
_cell.length_b   1.000
_cell.length_c   1.000
_cell.angle_alpha   90.00
_cell.angle_beta   90.00
_cell.angle_gamma   90.00
#
_symmetry.space_group_name_H-M   'P 1'
#
loop_
_entity.id
_entity.type
_entity.pdbx_description
1 polymer ?
#
loop_
_entity_poly.entity_id
_entity_poly.type
_entity_poly.pdbx_seq_one_letter_code
_entity_poly.pdbx_strand_id
1 'polypeptide(L)'
;MNKVQLVLCILGVLASVVTAQLGGRNPRFGTCLCVTGSSVNVRDNAGLNSRVIGSINRGQCYKYTGLKLTRDGYSWYTIDYNGRRGWVAGNYLIESAASRCQSGGGRPGCGRVDYRGYRVSDSQVRAKLVQIADLFCNRLWVTSGDRPNGRPGSHHYVGRAADFWIDGQSNNGGAMFDRIRRSGIMNTDYQVIWHGSRTCTGGEHIHIGRYTDGRRTCWVHEGTRPGNRCQYRCM
;
A
#
# COMPACT_ATOMS: atom_id res chain seq x y z
N MET A 1 -40.59 -13.79 50.92
CA MET A 1 -39.26 -13.18 51.08
C MET A 1 -38.27 -13.89 50.18
N ASN A 2 -37.89 -13.16 49.12
CA ASN A 2 -36.75 -13.26 48.20
C ASN A 2 -35.63 -14.26 48.51
N LYS A 3 -35.19 -14.96 47.47
CA LYS A 3 -33.83 -14.80 46.92
C LYS A 3 -33.84 -15.19 45.43
N VAL A 4 -33.98 -14.17 44.58
CA VAL A 4 -33.81 -14.27 43.12
C VAL A 4 -32.32 -14.34 42.87
N GLN A 5 -31.87 -15.44 42.24
CA GLN A 5 -30.51 -15.61 41.78
C GLN A 5 -30.38 -14.86 40.46
N LEU A 6 -29.62 -13.77 40.48
CA LEU A 6 -29.36 -12.91 39.33
C LEU A 6 -28.42 -13.65 38.37
N VAL A 7 -28.98 -14.33 37.36
CA VAL A 7 -28.22 -14.81 36.20
C VAL A 7 -28.21 -13.68 35.18
N LEU A 8 -27.13 -12.90 35.13
CA LEU A 8 -26.84 -12.05 33.98
C LEU A 8 -26.54 -12.96 32.79
N CYS A 9 -27.57 -13.26 31.99
CA CYS A 9 -27.39 -13.68 30.61
C CYS A 9 -26.83 -12.49 29.82
N ILE A 10 -25.51 -12.35 29.78
CA ILE A 10 -24.85 -11.61 28.71
C ILE A 10 -25.09 -12.44 27.45
N LEU A 11 -26.20 -12.15 26.75
CA LEU A 11 -26.43 -12.59 25.39
C LEU A 11 -25.32 -11.95 24.54
N GLY A 12 -24.19 -12.64 24.46
CA GLY A 12 -23.16 -12.39 23.47
C GLY A 12 -23.81 -12.60 22.11
N VAL A 13 -24.24 -11.50 21.49
CA VAL A 13 -24.53 -11.49 20.06
C VAL A 13 -23.18 -11.67 19.37
N LEU A 14 -22.77 -12.93 19.20
CA LEU A 14 -21.84 -13.30 18.14
C LEU A 14 -22.59 -13.00 16.85
N ALA A 15 -22.44 -11.78 16.35
CA ALA A 15 -22.77 -11.47 14.96
C ALA A 15 -21.80 -12.31 14.11
N SER A 16 -22.20 -13.54 13.83
CA SER A 16 -21.63 -14.35 12.77
C SER A 16 -21.80 -13.56 11.49
N VAL A 17 -20.76 -12.82 11.07
CA VAL A 17 -20.77 -12.19 9.75
C VAL A 17 -20.65 -13.34 8.76
N VAL A 18 -21.80 -13.81 8.28
CA VAL A 18 -21.87 -14.65 7.09
C VAL A 18 -21.32 -13.79 5.95
N THR A 19 -20.05 -14.00 5.62
CA THR A 19 -19.38 -13.27 4.54
C THR A 19 -19.75 -13.94 3.22
N ALA A 20 -20.95 -13.65 2.73
CA ALA A 20 -21.31 -14.02 1.36
C ALA A 20 -20.47 -13.20 0.38
N GLN A 21 -19.83 -13.87 -0.58
CA GLN A 21 -19.16 -13.21 -1.69
C GLN A 21 -20.15 -12.33 -2.46
N LEU A 22 -19.67 -11.24 -3.05
CA LEU A 22 -20.53 -10.24 -3.71
C LEU A 22 -21.07 -10.67 -5.06
N GLY A 23 -21.13 -11.96 -5.38
CA GLY A 23 -21.44 -12.50 -6.70
C GLY A 23 -22.75 -12.02 -7.36
N GLY A 24 -23.65 -11.34 -6.63
CA GLY A 24 -24.91 -10.81 -7.19
C GLY A 24 -25.45 -9.50 -6.61
N ARG A 25 -24.94 -8.96 -5.50
CA ARG A 25 -25.47 -7.74 -4.84
C ARG A 25 -24.74 -6.47 -5.29
N ASN A 26 -25.43 -5.34 -5.41
CA ASN A 26 -24.78 -4.05 -5.65
C ASN A 26 -24.35 -3.44 -4.31
N PRO A 27 -23.04 -3.29 -4.05
CA PRO A 27 -22.57 -2.56 -2.88
C PRO A 27 -23.02 -1.09 -2.97
N ARG A 28 -23.20 -0.44 -1.82
CA ARG A 28 -23.38 1.02 -1.80
C ARG A 28 -22.09 1.70 -2.22
N PHE A 29 -22.20 2.81 -2.95
CA PHE A 29 -21.05 3.64 -3.30
C PHE A 29 -20.23 3.97 -2.05
N GLY A 30 -18.91 3.84 -2.13
CA GLY A 30 -18.00 4.11 -1.01
C GLY A 30 -17.84 2.96 0.00
N THR A 31 -18.63 1.89 -0.07
CA THR A 31 -18.42 0.69 0.76
C THR A 31 -17.07 0.05 0.44
N CYS A 32 -16.41 -0.52 1.47
CA CYS A 32 -15.16 -1.22 1.29
C CYS A 32 -15.38 -2.63 0.77
N LEU A 33 -14.69 -2.98 -0.31
CA LEU A 33 -14.65 -4.32 -0.85
C LEU A 33 -13.31 -4.95 -0.51
N CYS A 34 -13.32 -6.02 0.27
CA CYS A 34 -12.11 -6.69 0.75
C CYS A 34 -11.91 -8.05 0.08
N VAL A 35 -10.66 -8.42 -0.20
CA VAL A 35 -10.34 -9.70 -0.82
C VAL A 35 -10.36 -10.84 0.19
N THR A 36 -11.06 -11.93 -0.13
CA THR A 36 -11.17 -13.13 0.74
C THR A 36 -10.26 -14.29 0.33
N GLY A 37 -10.02 -14.44 -0.98
CA GLY A 37 -9.08 -15.42 -1.55
C GLY A 37 -7.61 -15.02 -1.39
N SER A 38 -6.68 -15.81 -1.91
CA SER A 38 -5.23 -15.54 -1.82
C SER A 38 -4.85 -14.19 -2.45
N SER A 39 -5.34 -13.95 -3.66
CA SER A 39 -5.21 -12.69 -4.38
C SER A 39 -6.25 -12.62 -5.51
N VAL A 40 -6.48 -11.43 -6.05
CA VAL A 40 -7.34 -11.21 -7.21
C VAL A 40 -6.72 -10.16 -8.14
N ASN A 41 -6.87 -10.34 -9.44
CA ASN A 41 -6.41 -9.39 -10.43
C ASN A 41 -7.31 -8.15 -10.48
N VAL A 42 -6.67 -6.98 -10.63
CA VAL A 42 -7.33 -5.72 -11.00
C VAL A 42 -7.16 -5.52 -12.48
N ARG A 43 -8.26 -5.29 -13.19
CA ARG A 43 -8.27 -5.11 -14.65
C ARG A 43 -8.70 -3.71 -15.03
N ASP A 44 -8.29 -3.24 -16.20
CA ASP A 44 -8.69 -1.92 -16.72
C ASP A 44 -10.14 -1.86 -17.19
N ASN A 45 -10.73 -3.01 -17.53
CA ASN A 45 -12.13 -3.16 -17.85
C ASN A 45 -12.72 -4.46 -17.26
N ALA A 46 -14.04 -4.57 -17.17
CA ALA A 46 -14.72 -5.80 -16.80
C ALA A 46 -14.45 -6.90 -17.82
N GLY A 47 -14.02 -8.07 -17.36
CA GLY A 47 -13.87 -9.28 -18.17
C GLY A 47 -12.56 -10.02 -17.97
N LEU A 48 -12.57 -11.33 -18.21
CA LEU A 48 -11.41 -12.21 -18.07
C LEU A 48 -10.31 -11.92 -19.10
N ASN A 49 -10.69 -11.35 -20.25
CA ASN A 49 -9.79 -10.98 -21.34
C ASN A 49 -9.30 -9.53 -21.27
N SER A 50 -9.80 -8.73 -20.32
CA SER A 50 -9.37 -7.34 -20.12
C SER A 50 -7.95 -7.29 -19.55
N ARG A 51 -7.20 -6.23 -19.84
CA ARG A 51 -5.79 -6.14 -19.45
C ARG A 51 -5.66 -6.04 -17.92
N VAL A 52 -4.79 -6.86 -17.35
CA VAL A 52 -4.44 -6.81 -15.93
C VAL A 52 -3.57 -5.58 -15.67
N ILE A 53 -4.00 -4.73 -14.75
CA ILE A 53 -3.30 -3.50 -14.34
C ILE A 53 -2.69 -3.60 -12.94
N GLY A 54 -2.92 -4.71 -12.26
CA GLY A 54 -2.36 -5.01 -10.95
C GLY A 54 -3.05 -6.19 -10.29
N SER A 55 -2.74 -6.42 -9.01
CA SER A 55 -3.40 -7.41 -8.16
C SER A 55 -3.62 -6.86 -6.75
N ILE A 56 -4.53 -7.49 -6.03
CA ILE A 56 -4.87 -7.21 -4.64
C ILE A 56 -4.76 -8.50 -3.85
N ASN A 57 -4.08 -8.44 -2.71
CA ASN A 57 -3.86 -9.60 -1.85
C ASN A 57 -4.98 -9.76 -0.82
N ARG A 58 -5.09 -10.97 -0.27
CA ARG A 58 -6.02 -11.31 0.81
C ARG A 58 -6.05 -10.24 1.91
N GLY A 59 -7.24 -9.83 2.31
CA GLY A 59 -7.47 -8.90 3.41
C GLY A 59 -7.32 -7.41 3.06
N GLN A 60 -6.77 -7.06 1.90
CA GLN A 60 -6.76 -5.67 1.43
C GLN A 60 -8.15 -5.24 1.00
N CYS A 61 -8.50 -4.00 1.29
CA CYS A 61 -9.82 -3.43 1.07
C CYS A 61 -9.73 -2.15 0.24
N TYR A 62 -10.61 -2.02 -0.76
CA TYR A 62 -10.68 -0.84 -1.63
C TYR A 62 -12.11 -0.32 -1.69
N LYS A 63 -12.26 1.00 -1.88
CA LYS A 63 -13.59 1.62 -1.99
C LYS A 63 -14.24 1.23 -3.30
N TYR A 64 -15.49 0.77 -3.22
CA TYR A 64 -16.36 0.63 -4.37
C TYR A 64 -16.70 2.00 -4.96
N THR A 65 -16.51 2.16 -6.27
CA THR A 65 -16.71 3.44 -6.97
C THR A 65 -18.01 3.51 -7.80
N GLY A 66 -18.90 2.52 -7.65
CA GLY A 66 -20.29 2.65 -8.06
C GLY A 66 -20.71 1.90 -9.32
N LEU A 67 -19.79 1.25 -10.07
CA LEU A 67 -20.15 0.50 -11.26
C LEU A 67 -20.03 -1.02 -11.05
N LYS A 68 -21.05 -1.73 -11.51
CA LYS A 68 -21.08 -3.18 -11.63
C LYS A 68 -21.41 -3.57 -13.07
N LEU A 69 -20.67 -4.52 -13.62
CA LEU A 69 -20.97 -5.15 -14.91
C LEU A 69 -20.97 -6.67 -14.76
N THR A 70 -21.91 -7.34 -15.40
CA THR A 70 -21.89 -8.80 -15.49
C THR A 70 -21.21 -9.20 -16.79
N ARG A 71 -20.12 -9.95 -16.71
CA ARG A 71 -19.37 -10.45 -17.87
C ARG A 71 -18.61 -11.72 -17.53
N ASP A 72 -18.56 -12.66 -18.47
CA ASP A 72 -17.81 -13.92 -18.36
C ASP A 72 -18.21 -14.76 -17.12
N GLY A 73 -19.49 -14.69 -16.71
CA GLY A 73 -19.98 -15.38 -15.51
C GLY A 73 -19.67 -14.68 -14.18
N TYR A 74 -19.07 -13.49 -14.20
CA TYR A 74 -18.73 -12.72 -13.00
C TYR A 74 -19.49 -11.40 -12.94
N SER A 75 -19.86 -11.01 -11.71
CA SER A 75 -20.14 -9.61 -11.40
C SER A 75 -18.81 -8.89 -11.15
N TRP A 76 -18.45 -7.94 -12.03
CA TRP A 76 -17.26 -7.10 -11.93
C TRP A 76 -17.61 -5.80 -11.23
N TYR A 77 -16.84 -5.43 -10.22
CA TYR A 77 -17.04 -4.22 -9.43
C TYR A 77 -15.89 -3.24 -9.63
N THR A 78 -16.22 -1.95 -9.73
CA THR A 78 -15.19 -0.92 -9.80
C THR A 78 -14.69 -0.53 -8.43
N ILE A 79 -13.38 -0.43 -8.31
CA ILE A 79 -12.69 0.09 -7.14
C ILE A 79 -11.84 1.30 -7.51
N ASP A 80 -11.54 2.13 -6.52
CA ASP A 80 -10.46 3.13 -6.62
C ASP A 80 -9.12 2.43 -6.38
N TYR A 81 -8.40 2.12 -7.46
CA TYR A 81 -7.11 1.45 -7.42
C TYR A 81 -5.98 2.46 -7.63
N ASN A 82 -5.51 3.07 -6.56
CA ASN A 82 -4.45 4.10 -6.57
C ASN A 82 -4.80 5.33 -7.42
N GLY A 83 -6.01 5.89 -7.26
CA GLY A 83 -6.45 7.10 -7.97
C GLY A 83 -6.92 6.86 -9.40
N ARG A 84 -6.98 5.60 -9.85
CA ARG A 84 -7.56 5.20 -11.13
C ARG A 84 -8.61 4.11 -10.93
N ARG A 85 -9.59 4.05 -11.83
CA ARG A 85 -10.61 3.01 -11.83
C ARG A 85 -9.99 1.65 -12.15
N GLY A 86 -10.29 0.64 -11.36
CA GLY A 86 -9.97 -0.76 -11.62
C GLY A 86 -11.19 -1.67 -11.45
N TRP A 87 -11.22 -2.79 -12.16
CA TRP A 87 -12.30 -3.79 -12.12
C TRP A 87 -11.82 -5.08 -11.47
N VAL A 88 -12.64 -5.61 -10.56
CA VAL A 88 -12.34 -6.83 -9.81
C VAL A 88 -13.57 -7.73 -9.78
N ALA A 89 -13.37 -9.03 -10.01
CA ALA A 89 -14.45 -10.01 -9.96
C ALA A 89 -14.95 -10.20 -8.51
N GLY A 90 -16.25 -10.01 -8.30
CA GLY A 90 -16.87 -9.95 -6.98
C GLY A 90 -16.95 -11.26 -6.22
N ASN A 91 -16.77 -12.40 -6.89
CA ASN A 91 -16.62 -13.69 -6.23
C ASN A 91 -15.40 -13.72 -5.28
N TYR A 92 -14.45 -12.81 -5.46
CA TYR A 92 -13.29 -12.72 -4.58
C TYR A 92 -13.41 -11.61 -3.53
N LEU A 93 -14.56 -10.94 -3.46
CA LEU A 93 -14.79 -9.76 -2.64
C LEU A 93 -15.88 -9.98 -1.61
N ILE A 94 -15.72 -9.34 -0.46
CA ILE A 94 -16.76 -9.16 0.56
C ILE A 94 -16.92 -7.67 0.87
N GLU A 95 -18.14 -7.28 1.23
CA GLU A 95 -18.36 -5.98 1.83
C GLU A 95 -17.79 -5.94 3.25
N SER A 96 -17.29 -4.79 3.64
CA SER A 96 -16.77 -4.54 4.98
C SER A 96 -17.14 -3.14 5.42
N ALA A 97 -17.05 -2.89 6.73
CA ALA A 97 -17.32 -1.56 7.30
C ALA A 97 -16.50 -0.49 6.56
N ALA A 98 -17.06 0.70 6.38
CA ALA A 98 -16.37 1.81 5.70
C ALA A 98 -14.99 2.10 6.34
N SER A 99 -14.88 1.89 7.66
CA SER A 99 -13.64 1.92 8.43
C SER A 99 -12.56 0.94 7.91
N ARG A 100 -12.89 -0.18 7.27
CA ARG A 100 -11.89 -1.18 6.84
C ARG A 100 -11.08 -0.77 5.61
N CYS A 101 -11.59 0.17 4.82
CA CYS A 101 -10.85 0.95 3.84
C CYS A 101 -10.65 2.40 4.32
N GLN A 102 -10.89 2.68 5.61
CA GLN A 102 -10.71 3.97 6.27
C GLN A 102 -10.04 3.85 7.66
N SER A 103 -9.23 2.83 7.95
CA SER A 103 -8.60 2.67 9.27
C SER A 103 -7.25 1.98 9.14
N GLY A 104 -6.19 2.75 9.40
CA GLY A 104 -4.84 2.26 9.69
C GLY A 104 -3.82 2.29 8.56
N GLY A 105 -4.23 2.26 7.28
CA GLY A 105 -3.33 2.03 6.16
C GLY A 105 -3.71 2.80 4.90
N GLY A 106 -3.60 4.12 4.94
CA GLY A 106 -3.78 5.05 3.83
C GLY A 106 -5.16 5.17 3.19
N ARG A 107 -5.52 6.37 2.74
CA ARG A 107 -6.71 6.59 1.91
C ARG A 107 -6.23 6.87 0.49
N PRO A 108 -6.64 6.09 -0.52
CA PRO A 108 -6.32 6.40 -1.91
C PRO A 108 -6.64 7.85 -2.25
N GLY A 109 -5.65 8.56 -2.81
CA GLY A 109 -5.77 9.95 -3.23
C GLY A 109 -5.79 11.00 -2.11
N CYS A 110 -5.54 10.63 -0.84
CA CYS A 110 -5.41 11.62 0.22
C CYS A 110 -3.97 12.07 0.47
N GLY A 111 -3.00 11.28 0.02
CA GLY A 111 -1.61 11.72 -0.06
C GLY A 111 -1.34 12.48 -1.36
N ARG A 112 -0.30 13.31 -1.34
CA ARG A 112 0.21 13.97 -2.56
C ARG A 112 1.71 13.74 -2.67
N VAL A 113 2.18 13.29 -3.82
CA VAL A 113 3.61 13.25 -4.12
C VAL A 113 4.03 14.60 -4.71
N ASP A 114 4.98 15.26 -4.07
CA ASP A 114 5.66 16.42 -4.58
C ASP A 114 7.06 16.02 -5.05
N TYR A 115 7.28 16.07 -6.36
CA TYR A 115 8.55 15.66 -6.96
C TYR A 115 9.65 16.71 -6.84
N ARG A 116 9.35 17.97 -6.50
CA ARG A 116 10.32 19.07 -6.37
C ARG A 116 11.29 19.22 -7.58
N GLY A 117 10.84 18.85 -8.78
CA GLY A 117 11.66 18.86 -9.99
C GLY A 117 12.56 17.63 -10.19
N TYR A 118 12.62 16.69 -9.23
CA TYR A 118 13.33 15.43 -9.41
C TYR A 118 12.56 14.50 -10.33
N ARG A 119 13.23 14.03 -11.38
CA ARG A 119 12.70 13.00 -12.28
C ARG A 119 12.78 11.63 -11.59
N VAL A 120 11.71 10.84 -11.65
CA VAL A 120 11.72 9.41 -11.27
C VAL A 120 11.19 8.65 -12.48
N SER A 121 12.06 7.99 -13.24
CA SER A 121 11.65 7.41 -14.53
C SER A 121 10.83 6.11 -14.40
N ASP A 122 11.12 5.28 -13.40
CA ASP A 122 10.39 4.02 -13.21
C ASP A 122 8.96 4.25 -12.71
N SER A 123 7.98 3.79 -13.50
CA SER A 123 6.55 3.97 -13.21
C SER A 123 6.08 3.15 -12.00
N GLN A 124 6.72 2.03 -11.68
CA GLN A 124 6.42 1.24 -10.50
C GLN A 124 6.92 1.95 -9.24
N VAL A 125 8.11 2.55 -9.28
CA VAL A 125 8.62 3.39 -8.18
C VAL A 125 7.66 4.56 -7.92
N ARG A 126 7.22 5.26 -8.97
CA ARG A 126 6.22 6.34 -8.84
C ARG A 126 4.91 5.84 -8.22
N ALA A 127 4.44 4.65 -8.61
CA ALA A 127 3.25 4.05 -8.01
C ALA A 127 3.44 3.76 -6.51
N LYS A 128 4.61 3.26 -6.09
CA LYS A 128 4.93 3.06 -4.67
C LYS A 128 4.97 4.38 -3.89
N LEU A 129 5.52 5.44 -4.46
CA LEU A 129 5.49 6.76 -3.82
C LEU A 129 4.06 7.26 -3.58
N VAL A 130 3.14 7.07 -4.53
CA VAL A 130 1.73 7.42 -4.35
C VAL A 130 1.10 6.58 -3.23
N GLN A 131 1.30 5.26 -3.24
CA GLN A 131 0.80 4.37 -2.19
C GLN A 131 1.33 4.74 -0.80
N ILE A 132 2.60 5.15 -0.71
CA ILE A 132 3.21 5.61 0.53
C ILE A 132 2.63 6.97 0.92
N ALA A 133 2.50 7.95 0.03
CA ALA A 133 1.85 9.22 0.36
C ALA A 133 0.44 8.99 0.91
N ASP A 134 -0.32 8.10 0.27
CA ASP A 134 -1.65 7.71 0.71
C ASP A 134 -1.62 7.03 2.08
N LEU A 135 -0.67 6.12 2.34
CA LEU A 135 -0.47 5.45 3.64
C LEU A 135 -0.45 6.43 4.81
N PHE A 136 0.23 7.55 4.63
CA PHE A 136 0.36 8.59 5.64
C PHE A 136 -0.69 9.70 5.52
N CYS A 137 -1.46 9.71 4.43
CA CYS A 137 -2.45 10.72 4.13
C CYS A 137 -1.89 12.13 4.19
N ASN A 138 -0.67 12.28 3.66
CA ASN A 138 0.07 13.51 3.75
C ASN A 138 0.93 13.72 2.50
N ARG A 139 1.58 14.88 2.42
CA ARG A 139 2.51 15.15 1.34
C ARG A 139 3.79 14.34 1.53
N LEU A 140 4.15 13.59 0.48
CA LEU A 140 5.45 12.96 0.33
C LEU A 140 6.32 13.89 -0.52
N TRP A 141 7.48 14.26 0.00
CA TRP A 141 8.45 15.10 -0.69
C TRP A 141 9.59 14.25 -1.22
N VAL A 142 9.69 14.16 -2.54
CA VAL A 142 10.86 13.54 -3.18
C VAL A 142 12.05 14.48 -2.99
N THR A 143 13.12 13.95 -2.41
CA THR A 143 14.40 14.66 -2.21
C THR A 143 15.45 14.22 -3.20
N SER A 144 15.22 13.11 -3.90
CA SER A 144 16.01 12.72 -5.06
C SER A 144 15.29 11.69 -5.92
N GLY A 145 15.59 11.70 -7.21
CA GLY A 145 15.18 10.68 -8.17
C GLY A 145 16.36 10.21 -9.02
N ASP A 146 16.21 10.20 -10.34
CA ASP A 146 17.20 9.78 -11.32
C ASP A 146 18.50 10.59 -11.19
N ARG A 147 19.65 9.90 -11.24
CA ARG A 147 20.99 10.47 -11.21
C ARG A 147 21.85 9.82 -12.30
N PRO A 148 21.65 10.15 -13.59
CA PRO A 148 22.40 9.51 -14.68
C PRO A 148 23.91 9.76 -14.63
N ASN A 149 24.35 10.82 -13.93
CA ASN A 149 25.76 11.11 -13.67
C ASN A 149 26.22 10.61 -12.27
N GLY A 150 25.38 9.84 -11.57
CA GLY A 150 25.67 9.27 -10.27
C GLY A 150 26.49 7.98 -10.37
N ARG A 151 26.56 7.24 -9.25
CA ARG A 151 27.31 5.97 -9.19
C ARG A 151 26.77 4.97 -10.23
N PRO A 152 27.59 4.52 -11.20
CA PRO A 152 27.16 3.56 -12.23
C PRO A 152 26.53 2.31 -11.62
N GLY A 153 25.43 1.86 -12.22
CA GLY A 153 24.68 0.67 -11.80
C GLY A 153 23.83 0.83 -10.52
N SER A 154 23.89 1.96 -9.81
CA SER A 154 22.98 2.24 -8.69
C SER A 154 21.54 2.41 -9.15
N HIS A 155 20.55 2.22 -8.26
CA HIS A 155 19.14 2.42 -8.60
C HIS A 155 18.84 3.83 -9.11
N HIS A 156 19.47 4.86 -8.55
CA HIS A 156 19.32 6.24 -9.05
C HIS A 156 19.92 6.40 -10.45
N TYR A 157 21.06 5.77 -10.72
CA TYR A 157 21.71 5.82 -12.03
C TYR A 157 20.83 5.22 -13.13
N VAL A 158 20.20 4.08 -12.85
CA VAL A 158 19.30 3.41 -13.81
C VAL A 158 17.85 3.92 -13.77
N GLY A 159 17.56 5.00 -13.04
CA GLY A 159 16.23 5.62 -12.97
C GLY A 159 15.14 4.81 -12.26
N ARG A 160 15.54 3.96 -11.30
CA ARG A 160 14.67 3.05 -10.54
C ARG A 160 14.70 3.28 -9.03
N ALA A 161 14.95 4.51 -8.59
CA ALA A 161 14.91 4.87 -7.18
C ALA A 161 14.33 6.25 -6.92
N ALA A 162 13.93 6.44 -5.66
CA ALA A 162 13.61 7.74 -5.11
C ALA A 162 14.00 7.80 -3.63
N ASP A 163 14.48 8.98 -3.23
CA ASP A 163 14.67 9.36 -1.83
C ASP A 163 13.54 10.31 -1.45
N PHE A 164 12.99 10.17 -0.24
CA PHE A 164 11.88 11.01 0.21
C PHE A 164 11.73 11.11 1.72
N TRP A 165 10.91 12.07 2.14
CA TRP A 165 10.33 12.17 3.48
C TRP A 165 8.84 12.54 3.37
N ILE A 166 8.13 12.50 4.50
CA ILE A 166 6.69 12.80 4.57
C ILE A 166 6.46 13.94 5.55
N ASP A 167 5.57 14.87 5.20
CA ASP A 167 5.19 15.99 6.07
C ASP A 167 4.84 15.55 7.50
N GLY A 168 5.37 16.28 8.48
CA GLY A 168 5.20 15.97 9.89
C GLY A 168 5.92 14.70 10.38
N GLN A 169 6.79 14.09 9.57
CA GLN A 169 7.62 12.94 9.94
C GLN A 169 9.14 13.24 9.90
N SER A 170 9.52 14.51 9.80
CA SER A 170 10.92 14.93 9.92
C SER A 170 11.48 14.47 11.28
N ASN A 171 12.60 13.74 11.27
CA ASN A 171 13.21 13.08 12.44
C ASN A 171 12.43 11.89 13.03
N ASN A 172 11.44 11.37 12.31
CA ASN A 172 10.68 10.16 12.69
C ASN A 172 10.78 9.06 11.63
N GLY A 173 11.92 8.97 10.94
CA GLY A 173 12.12 8.04 9.83
C GLY A 173 11.97 6.58 10.26
N GLY A 174 12.28 6.24 11.51
CA GLY A 174 12.08 4.90 12.04
C GLY A 174 10.62 4.46 12.08
N ALA A 175 9.72 5.29 12.62
CA ALA A 175 8.29 4.98 12.63
C ALA A 175 7.70 4.96 11.21
N MET A 176 8.17 5.87 10.34
CA MET A 176 7.79 5.89 8.93
C MET A 176 8.19 4.59 8.23
N PHE A 177 9.44 4.19 8.34
CA PHE A 177 9.98 2.94 7.80
C PHE A 177 9.19 1.73 8.27
N ASP A 178 8.95 1.64 9.58
CA ASP A 178 8.20 0.55 10.19
C ASP A 178 6.75 0.46 9.71
N ARG A 179 6.10 1.61 9.49
CA ARG A 179 4.74 1.67 8.98
C ARG A 179 4.69 1.25 7.51
N ILE A 180 5.65 1.69 6.70
CA ILE A 180 5.79 1.23 5.31
C ILE A 180 6.04 -0.28 5.27
N ARG A 181 6.91 -0.81 6.14
CA ARG A 181 7.20 -2.24 6.25
C ARG A 181 5.97 -3.09 6.56
N ARG A 182 5.17 -2.64 7.53
CA ARG A 182 3.95 -3.36 7.96
C ARG A 182 2.78 -3.21 6.99
N SER A 183 2.83 -2.25 6.06
CA SER A 183 1.73 -1.96 5.13
C SER A 183 1.55 -2.99 4.00
N GLY A 184 2.60 -3.75 3.68
CA GLY A 184 2.62 -4.62 2.49
C GLY A 184 2.64 -3.87 1.16
N ILE A 185 2.88 -2.55 1.16
CA ILE A 185 3.04 -1.75 -0.07
C ILE A 185 4.28 -2.19 -0.85
N MET A 186 5.36 -2.56 -0.15
CA MET A 186 6.63 -2.91 -0.78
C MET A 186 6.69 -4.41 -1.09
N ASN A 187 6.90 -4.73 -2.36
CA ASN A 187 7.05 -6.09 -2.85
C ASN A 187 8.52 -6.54 -2.71
N THR A 188 8.80 -7.82 -2.95
CA THR A 188 10.14 -8.44 -2.80
C THR A 188 11.18 -7.99 -3.84
N ASP A 189 10.79 -7.14 -4.79
CA ASP A 189 11.67 -6.53 -5.79
C ASP A 189 12.18 -5.14 -5.36
N TYR A 190 11.82 -4.64 -4.18
CA TYR A 190 12.28 -3.34 -3.67
C TYR A 190 13.21 -3.46 -2.48
N GLN A 191 14.38 -2.82 -2.57
CA GLN A 191 15.16 -2.48 -1.39
C GLN A 191 14.62 -1.20 -0.78
N VAL A 192 14.47 -1.21 0.54
CA VAL A 192 14.02 -0.06 1.32
C VAL A 192 15.06 0.22 2.39
N ILE A 193 15.55 1.45 2.43
CA ILE A 193 16.59 1.87 3.36
C ILE A 193 16.06 3.06 4.15
N TRP A 194 16.17 2.99 5.46
CA TRP A 194 16.10 4.17 6.30
C TRP A 194 17.51 4.67 6.54
N HIS A 195 17.81 5.83 5.96
CA HIS A 195 18.99 6.62 6.27
C HIS A 195 18.68 7.46 7.51
N GLY A 196 19.28 7.14 8.64
CA GLY A 196 19.10 7.85 9.90
C GLY A 196 19.97 9.11 10.01
N SER A 197 19.88 9.80 11.14
CA SER A 197 20.56 11.09 11.37
C SER A 197 22.09 11.07 11.23
N ARG A 198 22.73 9.91 11.36
CA ARG A 198 24.18 9.74 11.22
C ARG A 198 24.59 9.22 9.84
N THR A 199 23.68 9.24 8.87
CA THR A 199 23.94 8.76 7.52
C THR A 199 25.11 9.50 6.85
N CYS A 200 25.75 8.85 5.89
CA CYS A 200 26.66 9.53 4.96
C CYS A 200 25.99 10.06 3.69
N THR A 201 24.67 9.96 3.55
CA THR A 201 23.94 10.40 2.35
C THR A 201 23.31 11.80 2.48
N GLY A 202 23.74 12.59 3.47
CA GLY A 202 23.39 14.02 3.55
C GLY A 202 22.12 14.36 4.33
N GLY A 203 21.62 13.46 5.18
CA GLY A 203 20.53 13.71 6.13
C GLY A 203 19.50 12.58 6.17
N GLU A 204 18.64 12.59 7.19
CA GLU A 204 17.66 11.51 7.39
C GLU A 204 16.60 11.48 6.27
N HIS A 205 16.39 10.30 5.67
CA HIS A 205 15.36 10.06 4.65
C HIS A 205 15.09 8.55 4.46
N ILE A 206 14.06 8.25 3.66
CA ILE A 206 13.79 6.90 3.17
C ILE A 206 14.19 6.81 1.71
N HIS A 207 14.92 5.75 1.38
CA HIS A 207 15.24 5.37 0.02
C HIS A 207 14.42 4.15 -0.39
N ILE A 208 13.88 4.17 -1.60
CA ILE A 208 13.34 2.97 -2.27
C ILE A 208 14.05 2.76 -3.60
N GLY A 209 14.46 1.53 -3.87
CA GLY A 209 15.14 1.13 -5.10
C GLY A 209 14.61 -0.20 -5.63
N ARG A 210 14.26 -0.24 -6.92
CA ARG A 210 13.63 -1.40 -7.55
C ARG A 210 14.62 -2.25 -8.36
N TYR A 211 14.70 -3.53 -8.03
CA TYR A 211 15.39 -4.55 -8.80
C TYR A 211 14.47 -5.16 -9.87
N THR A 212 15.06 -5.70 -10.93
CA THR A 212 14.33 -6.31 -12.06
C THR A 212 14.84 -7.70 -12.40
N ASP A 213 15.80 -8.22 -11.65
CA ASP A 213 16.46 -9.52 -11.88
C ASP A 213 15.92 -10.62 -10.94
N GLY A 214 14.81 -10.36 -10.25
CA GLY A 214 14.15 -11.32 -9.37
C GLY A 214 14.91 -11.60 -8.07
N ARG A 215 15.99 -10.88 -7.77
CA ARG A 215 16.70 -11.06 -6.50
C ARG A 215 15.80 -10.74 -5.32
N ARG A 216 15.97 -11.47 -4.21
CA ARG A 216 15.33 -11.12 -2.95
C ARG A 216 15.94 -9.83 -2.41
N THR A 217 15.08 -8.90 -2.02
CA THR A 217 15.48 -7.65 -1.38
C THR A 217 15.29 -7.72 0.13
N CYS A 218 15.77 -6.70 0.82
CA CYS A 218 15.66 -6.60 2.26
C CYS A 218 15.43 -5.15 2.71
N TRP A 219 15.11 -5.02 3.99
CA TRP A 219 14.95 -3.77 4.73
C TRP A 219 16.28 -3.43 5.38
N VAL A 220 16.71 -2.17 5.32
CA VAL A 220 18.03 -1.74 5.79
C VAL A 220 17.90 -0.53 6.71
N HIS A 221 18.60 -0.59 7.84
CA HIS A 221 18.87 0.57 8.68
C HIS A 221 20.31 1.03 8.45
N GLU A 222 20.50 2.24 7.94
CA GLU A 222 21.81 2.85 7.72
C GLU A 222 21.88 4.16 8.54
N GLY A 223 22.99 4.42 9.22
CA GLY A 223 23.18 5.69 9.94
C GLY A 223 22.19 5.95 11.10
N THR A 224 21.49 4.93 11.58
CA THR A 224 20.56 5.05 12.72
C THR A 224 21.28 5.01 14.07
N ARG A 225 22.51 4.45 14.12
CA ARG A 225 23.40 4.36 15.28
C ARG A 225 24.86 4.55 14.85
N PRO A 226 25.81 4.85 15.77
CA PRO A 226 27.20 5.07 15.39
C PRO A 226 27.83 3.90 14.61
N GLY A 227 27.48 2.67 14.97
CA GLY A 227 28.06 1.46 14.37
C GLY A 227 27.53 1.06 12.99
N ASN A 228 26.52 1.73 12.42
CA ASN A 228 25.98 1.39 11.09
C ASN A 228 26.00 2.55 10.08
N ARG A 229 26.85 3.56 10.30
CA ARG A 229 27.08 4.62 9.31
C ARG A 229 27.72 4.03 8.05
N CYS A 230 27.17 4.34 6.88
CA CYS A 230 27.51 3.80 5.57
C CYS A 230 27.45 2.27 5.46
N GLN A 231 26.66 1.60 6.31
CA GLN A 231 26.51 0.16 6.29
C GLN A 231 25.11 -0.24 5.81
N TYR A 232 25.07 -1.09 4.78
CA TYR A 232 23.84 -1.47 4.08
C TYR A 232 23.45 -2.93 4.34
N ARG A 233 23.50 -3.33 5.62
CA ARG A 233 23.20 -4.71 6.03
C ARG A 233 21.69 -4.90 6.13
N CYS A 234 21.20 -6.01 5.59
CA CYS A 234 19.82 -6.43 5.76
C CYS A 234 19.49 -6.64 7.24
N MET A 235 18.26 -6.27 7.61
CA MET A 235 17.64 -6.64 8.88
C MET A 235 17.25 -8.12 8.92
#